data_AF-A0A961NXM2-F1
#
_entry.id   AF-A0A961NXM2-F1
#
_cell.length_a   1.000
_cell.length_b   1.000
_cell.length_c   1.000
_cell.angle_alpha   90.00
_cell.angle_beta   90.00
_cell.angle_gamma   90.00
#
_symmetry.space_group_name_H-M   'P 1'
#
loop_
_entity.id
_entity.type
_entity.pdbx_description
1 polymer ?
#
loop_
_entity_poly.entity_id
_entity_poly.type
_entity_poly.pdbx_seq_one_letter_code
_entity_poly.pdbx_strand_id
1 'polypeptide(L)'
;MAAFTHPISFVKEAAPFVHLCWEMGWNEANGGNFSWRLPTGEIEGILARHYPDLTPGAAVPMPIDEPDLDGEYFLVTGSGQFFRHALEHPNQVFGIVRIVAGGTAWRQVWGFSSGAKPTSEFATHLVAHAVRKRVSNGRERMILHAHPLEFIALSFLEALDSRVLSRALWEKMPECIVIFPDGVQVVPLYLPGTVEIAEASAAGLEKSRVISWSHHG
;
A
#
# COMPACT_ATOMS: atom_id res chain seq x y z
N MET A 1 12.52 -10.34 24.00
CA MET A 1 11.85 -11.13 22.93
C MET A 1 12.85 -11.30 21.79
N ALA A 2 12.90 -12.47 21.15
CA ALA A 2 13.72 -12.63 19.95
C ALA A 2 13.17 -11.73 18.84
N ALA A 3 14.04 -11.05 18.09
CA ALA A 3 13.63 -10.22 16.97
C ALA A 3 12.92 -11.09 15.91
N PHE A 4 11.83 -10.61 15.33
CA PHE A 4 11.12 -11.31 14.25
C PHE A 4 12.06 -11.61 13.08
N THR A 5 11.92 -12.80 12.49
CA THR A 5 12.74 -13.23 11.35
C THR A 5 11.87 -13.89 10.30
N HIS A 6 12.23 -13.73 9.02
CA HIS A 6 11.56 -14.37 7.90
C HIS A 6 12.57 -14.63 6.77
N PRO A 7 12.45 -15.74 5.99
CA PRO A 7 13.35 -16.02 4.86
C PRO A 7 13.30 -14.97 3.75
N ILE A 8 12.14 -14.35 3.54
CA ILE A 8 11.96 -13.21 2.63
C ILE A 8 12.29 -11.92 3.39
N SER A 9 13.38 -11.25 3.02
CA SER A 9 13.84 -10.00 3.66
C SER A 9 12.77 -8.91 3.66
N PHE A 10 12.03 -8.74 2.57
CA PHE A 10 10.94 -7.76 2.48
C PHE A 10 9.81 -8.03 3.49
N VAL A 11 9.48 -9.30 3.75
CA VAL A 11 8.49 -9.67 4.79
C VAL A 11 9.08 -9.44 6.18
N LYS A 12 10.36 -9.75 6.36
CA LYS A 12 11.09 -9.48 7.62
C LYS A 12 11.04 -8.01 8.01
N GLU A 13 11.09 -7.11 7.03
CA GLU A 13 11.02 -5.65 7.24
C GLU A 13 9.58 -5.13 7.32
N ALA A 14 8.69 -5.58 6.43
CA ALA A 14 7.31 -5.09 6.37
C ALA A 14 6.48 -5.54 7.57
N ALA A 15 6.65 -6.76 8.07
CA ALA A 15 5.78 -7.30 9.12
C ALA A 15 5.87 -6.52 10.45
N PRO A 16 7.06 -6.15 10.98
CA PRO A 16 7.15 -5.27 12.14
C PRO A 16 6.55 -3.87 11.89
N PHE A 17 6.74 -3.30 10.71
CA PHE A 17 6.17 -1.98 10.37
C PHE A 17 4.64 -2.00 10.32
N VAL A 18 4.07 -3.01 9.66
CA VAL A 18 2.61 -3.22 9.58
C VAL A 18 2.02 -3.51 10.97
N HIS A 19 2.72 -4.29 11.79
CA HIS A 19 2.30 -4.53 13.17
C HIS A 19 2.34 -3.24 14.02
N LEU A 20 3.38 -2.41 13.85
CA LEU A 20 3.47 -1.11 14.51
C LEU A 20 2.28 -0.21 14.15
N CYS A 21 1.84 -0.19 12.88
CA CYS A 21 0.67 0.59 12.48
C CYS A 21 -0.61 0.14 13.24
N TRP A 22 -0.75 -1.17 13.49
CA TRP A 22 -1.82 -1.69 14.36
C TRP A 22 -1.63 -1.28 15.83
N GLU A 23 -0.41 -1.36 16.39
CA GLU A 23 -0.13 -0.94 17.77
C GLU A 23 -0.41 0.55 18.00
N MET A 24 -0.18 1.38 16.97
CA MET A 24 -0.51 2.81 16.96
C MET A 24 -2.01 3.09 16.83
N GLY A 25 -2.83 2.05 16.64
CA GLY A 25 -4.28 2.16 16.50
C GLY A 25 -4.75 2.66 15.14
N TRP A 26 -3.90 2.62 14.10
CA TRP A 26 -4.24 3.14 12.78
C TRP A 26 -4.91 2.11 11.86
N ASN A 27 -4.96 0.84 12.26
CA ASN A 27 -5.45 -0.26 11.41
C ASN A 27 -6.30 -1.22 12.25
N GLU A 28 -7.50 -0.77 12.64
CA GLU A 28 -8.48 -1.57 13.35
C GLU A 28 -9.03 -2.71 12.47
N ALA A 29 -9.23 -3.89 13.03
CA ALA A 29 -9.68 -5.07 12.30
C ALA A 29 -8.90 -5.28 10.96
N ASN A 30 -9.59 -5.17 9.83
CA ASN A 30 -9.02 -5.25 8.48
C ASN A 30 -8.96 -3.88 7.76
N GLY A 31 -9.06 -2.78 8.51
CA GLY A 31 -8.96 -1.40 8.03
C GLY A 31 -7.53 -1.03 7.68
N GLY A 32 -7.36 -0.44 6.50
CA GLY A 32 -6.07 -0.11 5.89
C GLY A 32 -5.33 -1.30 5.27
N ASN A 33 -4.33 -0.97 4.47
CA ASN A 33 -3.65 -1.91 3.60
C ASN A 33 -2.25 -1.41 3.21
N PHE A 34 -1.38 -2.34 2.83
CA PHE A 34 0.01 -2.05 2.53
C PHE A 34 0.43 -2.75 1.26
N SER A 35 1.25 -2.06 0.47
CA SER A 35 1.93 -2.66 -0.67
C SER A 35 3.33 -2.11 -0.86
N TRP A 36 4.24 -2.94 -1.34
CA TRP A 36 5.62 -2.59 -1.64
C TRP A 36 6.04 -3.14 -2.99
N ARG A 37 6.40 -2.26 -3.92
CA ARG A 37 7.02 -2.56 -5.21
C ARG A 37 8.48 -3.01 -5.03
N LEU A 38 8.72 -4.30 -5.26
CA LEU A 38 9.97 -4.98 -4.94
C LEU A 38 10.98 -4.90 -6.10
N PRO A 39 12.30 -4.78 -5.82
CA PRO A 39 13.32 -4.95 -6.85
C PRO A 39 13.30 -6.36 -7.45
N THR A 40 12.94 -6.49 -8.73
CA THR A 40 12.68 -7.76 -9.42
C THR A 40 13.79 -8.80 -9.24
N GLY A 41 15.04 -8.45 -9.57
CA GLY A 41 16.15 -9.42 -9.49
C GLY A 41 16.44 -9.89 -8.06
N GLU A 42 16.22 -9.03 -7.06
CA GLU A 42 16.44 -9.39 -5.65
C GLU A 42 15.36 -10.36 -5.16
N ILE A 43 14.08 -10.06 -5.43
CA ILE A 43 13.00 -10.93 -4.99
C ILE A 43 13.03 -12.28 -5.72
N GLU A 44 13.32 -12.30 -7.02
CA GLU A 44 13.49 -13.56 -7.77
C GLU A 44 14.61 -14.42 -7.18
N GLY A 45 15.75 -13.83 -6.83
CA GLY A 45 16.86 -14.53 -6.18
C GLY A 45 16.51 -15.09 -4.79
N ILE A 46 15.78 -14.33 -3.98
CA ILE A 46 15.29 -14.77 -2.67
C ILE A 46 14.33 -15.95 -2.82
N LEU A 47 13.35 -15.83 -3.73
CA LEU A 47 12.36 -16.88 -3.96
C LEU A 47 13.02 -18.15 -4.50
N ALA A 48 13.93 -18.05 -5.46
CA ALA A 48 14.65 -19.20 -5.99
C ALA A 48 15.49 -19.92 -4.92
N ARG A 49 16.08 -19.17 -3.97
CA ARG A 49 16.90 -19.73 -2.89
C ARG A 49 16.06 -20.41 -1.81
N HIS A 50 14.96 -19.77 -1.39
CA HIS A 50 14.20 -20.18 -0.20
C HIS A 50 12.93 -20.96 -0.52
N TYR A 51 12.43 -20.85 -1.75
CA TYR A 51 11.19 -21.49 -2.22
C TYR A 51 11.37 -22.01 -3.67
N PRO A 52 12.32 -22.93 -3.94
CA PRO A 52 12.66 -23.37 -5.29
C PRO A 52 11.51 -24.08 -6.02
N ASP A 53 10.60 -24.73 -5.28
CA ASP A 53 9.47 -25.49 -5.84
C ASP A 53 8.18 -24.65 -5.97
N LEU A 54 8.29 -23.34 -5.76
CA LEU A 54 7.16 -22.44 -5.77
C LEU A 54 6.61 -22.26 -7.18
N THR A 55 5.34 -22.63 -7.34
CA THR A 55 4.63 -22.53 -8.62
C THR A 55 3.71 -21.31 -8.57
N PRO A 56 3.94 -20.28 -9.41
CA PRO A 56 3.03 -19.15 -9.50
C PRO A 56 1.61 -19.59 -9.88
N GLY A 57 0.61 -18.93 -9.29
CA GLY A 57 -0.80 -19.15 -9.60
C GLY A 57 -1.17 -18.74 -11.03
N ALA A 58 -2.42 -19.03 -11.39
CA ALA A 58 -2.99 -18.55 -12.65
C ALA A 58 -3.02 -17.02 -12.70
N ALA A 59 -2.96 -16.47 -13.92
CA ALA A 59 -3.15 -15.04 -14.13
C ALA A 59 -4.61 -14.66 -13.86
N VAL A 60 -4.80 -13.58 -13.10
CA VAL A 60 -6.10 -13.02 -12.73
C VAL A 60 -6.17 -11.60 -13.28
N PRO A 61 -7.24 -11.23 -14.01
CA PRO A 61 -7.40 -9.87 -14.52
C PRO A 61 -7.31 -8.82 -13.41
N MET A 62 -6.66 -7.70 -13.71
CA MET A 62 -6.64 -6.54 -12.83
C MET A 62 -7.92 -5.71 -12.99
N PRO A 63 -8.30 -4.95 -11.94
CA PRO A 63 -9.42 -4.01 -12.02
C PRO A 63 -9.10 -2.78 -12.88
N ILE A 64 -7.81 -2.48 -13.08
CA ILE A 64 -7.31 -1.39 -13.91
C ILE A 64 -5.99 -1.83 -14.57
N ASP A 65 -5.81 -1.46 -15.83
CA ASP A 65 -4.61 -1.79 -16.59
C ASP A 65 -3.48 -0.83 -16.24
N GLU A 66 -2.29 -1.37 -15.96
CA GLU A 66 -1.09 -0.62 -15.61
C GLU A 66 0.13 -1.18 -16.37
N PRO A 67 0.27 -0.87 -17.66
CA PRO A 67 1.34 -1.42 -18.51
C PRO A 67 2.74 -1.06 -18.02
N ASP A 68 2.89 0.11 -17.37
CA ASP A 68 4.16 0.56 -16.80
C ASP A 68 4.63 -0.26 -15.60
N LEU A 69 3.77 -1.13 -15.06
CA LEU A 69 4.09 -2.04 -13.95
C LEU A 69 4.30 -3.49 -14.41
N ASP A 70 4.18 -3.79 -15.72
CA ASP A 70 4.31 -5.15 -16.23
C ASP A 70 5.67 -5.78 -15.87
N GLY A 71 5.61 -7.02 -15.42
CA GLY A 71 6.77 -7.78 -14.97
C GLY A 71 7.26 -7.46 -13.55
N GLU A 72 6.78 -6.40 -12.90
CA GLU A 72 7.18 -6.03 -11.54
C GLU A 72 6.48 -6.88 -10.47
N TYR A 73 7.13 -6.95 -9.30
CA TYR A 73 6.69 -7.73 -8.14
C TYR A 73 6.25 -6.81 -7.02
N PHE A 74 5.21 -7.22 -6.29
CA PHE A 74 4.65 -6.47 -5.18
C PHE A 74 4.42 -7.37 -3.99
N LEU A 75 4.91 -6.99 -2.81
CA LEU A 75 4.43 -7.51 -1.54
C LEU A 75 3.16 -6.75 -1.17
N VAL A 76 2.03 -7.42 -0.94
CA VAL A 76 0.73 -6.79 -0.72
C VAL A 76 0.01 -7.48 0.42
N THR A 77 -0.72 -6.72 1.25
CA THR A 77 -1.61 -7.29 2.26
C THR A 77 -2.85 -7.90 1.63
N GLY A 78 -3.32 -9.02 2.19
CA GLY A 78 -4.47 -9.74 1.68
C GLY A 78 -5.80 -9.08 2.04
N SER A 79 -6.81 -9.25 1.19
CA SER A 79 -8.18 -8.83 1.49
C SER A 79 -8.68 -9.49 2.78
N GLY A 80 -9.24 -8.68 3.68
CA GLY A 80 -9.76 -9.12 4.98
C GLY A 80 -8.69 -9.56 5.99
N GLN A 81 -7.40 -9.36 5.70
CA GLN A 81 -6.31 -9.67 6.64
C GLN A 81 -6.13 -8.54 7.65
N PHE A 82 -5.64 -8.90 8.84
CA PHE A 82 -5.51 -8.01 9.98
C PHE A 82 -4.05 -7.68 10.20
N PHE A 83 -3.70 -6.39 10.29
CA PHE A 83 -2.32 -5.95 10.52
C PHE A 83 -1.72 -6.51 11.81
N ARG A 84 -2.57 -6.71 12.83
CA ARG A 84 -2.21 -7.37 14.10
C ARG A 84 -1.49 -8.70 13.91
N HIS A 85 -1.87 -9.49 12.91
CA HIS A 85 -1.33 -10.82 12.67
C HIS A 85 -0.04 -10.83 11.83
N ALA A 86 0.51 -9.66 11.46
CA ALA A 86 1.66 -9.58 10.57
C ALA A 86 2.90 -10.33 11.08
N LEU A 87 3.13 -10.34 12.40
CA LEU A 87 4.25 -11.06 13.02
C LEU A 87 3.96 -12.54 13.26
N GLU A 88 2.72 -12.89 13.59
CA GLU A 88 2.33 -14.27 13.98
C GLU A 88 2.03 -15.13 12.75
N HIS A 89 1.42 -14.55 11.73
CA HIS A 89 0.93 -15.22 10.52
C HIS A 89 1.28 -14.44 9.24
N PRO A 90 2.56 -14.11 9.00
CA PRO A 90 2.98 -13.27 7.86
C PRO A 90 2.57 -13.83 6.49
N ASN A 91 2.57 -15.15 6.32
CA ASN A 91 2.19 -15.81 5.07
C ASN A 91 0.67 -15.81 4.81
N GLN A 92 -0.16 -15.51 5.81
CA GLN A 92 -1.59 -15.27 5.64
C GLN A 92 -1.84 -13.79 5.33
N VAL A 93 -1.18 -12.90 6.10
CA VAL A 93 -1.34 -11.45 5.98
C VAL A 93 -0.81 -10.93 4.65
N PHE A 94 0.35 -11.40 4.21
CA PHE A 94 1.00 -10.93 3.00
C PHE A 94 0.96 -11.95 1.87
N GLY A 95 0.98 -11.44 0.65
CA GLY A 95 1.26 -12.18 -0.57
C GLY A 95 2.21 -11.41 -1.46
N ILE A 96 2.97 -12.13 -2.28
CA ILE A 96 3.77 -11.54 -3.35
C ILE A 96 3.05 -11.83 -4.65
N VAL A 97 2.76 -10.80 -5.42
CA VAL A 97 2.17 -10.90 -6.75
C VAL A 97 3.13 -10.35 -7.81
N ARG A 98 3.05 -10.89 -9.02
CA ARG A 98 3.72 -10.35 -10.20
C ARG A 98 2.68 -9.83 -11.17
N ILE A 99 2.88 -8.62 -11.69
CA ILE A 99 2.06 -8.05 -12.76
C ILE A 99 2.54 -8.64 -14.09
N VAL A 100 1.59 -9.05 -14.94
CA VAL A 100 1.83 -9.81 -16.16
C VAL A 100 0.84 -9.45 -17.27
N ALA A 101 1.06 -10.03 -18.45
CA ALA A 101 0.21 -9.86 -19.62
C ALA A 101 0.11 -8.40 -20.07
N GLY A 102 1.25 -7.69 -20.07
CA GLY A 102 1.32 -6.29 -20.48
C GLY A 102 0.65 -5.35 -19.49
N GLY A 103 0.61 -5.72 -18.21
CA GLY A 103 -0.03 -4.90 -17.18
C GLY A 103 -1.54 -5.03 -17.13
N THR A 104 -2.13 -6.14 -17.56
CA THR A 104 -3.60 -6.37 -17.52
C THR A 104 -4.02 -7.45 -16.51
N ALA A 105 -3.06 -8.18 -15.96
CA ALA A 105 -3.30 -9.24 -15.01
C ALA A 105 -2.20 -9.30 -13.94
N TRP A 106 -2.51 -9.89 -12.80
CA TRP A 106 -1.54 -10.29 -11.80
C TRP A 106 -1.54 -11.80 -11.63
N ARG A 107 -0.46 -12.37 -11.12
CA ARG A 107 -0.45 -13.74 -10.62
C ARG A 107 0.17 -13.80 -9.25
N GLN A 108 -0.38 -14.64 -8.39
CA GLN A 108 0.22 -14.93 -7.09
C GLN A 108 1.54 -15.66 -7.30
N VAL A 109 2.55 -15.24 -6.56
CA VAL A 109 3.86 -15.89 -6.51
C VAL A 109 4.03 -16.54 -5.15
N TRP A 110 3.81 -15.81 -4.05
CA TRP A 110 3.98 -16.33 -2.70
C TRP A 110 2.89 -15.81 -1.75
N GLY A 111 2.74 -16.45 -0.58
CA GLY A 111 1.89 -15.97 0.51
C GLY A 111 0.41 -16.22 0.29
N PHE A 112 -0.46 -15.42 0.91
CA PHE A 112 -1.91 -15.64 0.96
C PHE A 112 -2.32 -17.09 1.28
N SER A 113 -1.65 -17.72 2.25
CA SER A 113 -1.82 -19.15 2.54
C SER A 113 -3.22 -19.54 3.03
N SER A 114 -4.04 -18.57 3.42
CA SER A 114 -5.46 -18.72 3.76
C SER A 114 -6.40 -18.66 2.55
N GLY A 115 -5.86 -18.57 1.32
CA GLY A 115 -6.65 -18.40 0.08
C GLY A 115 -7.08 -16.97 -0.18
N ALA A 116 -6.46 -15.99 0.51
CA ALA A 116 -6.70 -14.58 0.26
C ALA A 116 -6.27 -14.15 -1.15
N LYS A 117 -6.82 -13.01 -1.59
CA LYS A 117 -6.37 -12.26 -2.76
C LYS A 117 -5.73 -10.95 -2.27
N PRO A 118 -5.06 -10.15 -3.14
CA PRO A 118 -4.69 -8.79 -2.79
C PRO A 118 -5.86 -8.01 -2.19
N THR A 119 -5.57 -7.00 -1.36
CA THR A 119 -6.56 -6.06 -0.79
C THR A 119 -7.64 -5.65 -1.80
N SER A 120 -8.87 -5.42 -1.35
CA SER A 120 -9.96 -4.91 -2.21
C SER A 120 -9.63 -3.57 -2.86
N GLU A 121 -8.69 -2.81 -2.30
CA GLU A 121 -8.21 -1.52 -2.82
C GLU A 121 -6.99 -1.66 -3.74
N PHE A 122 -6.73 -2.86 -4.27
CA PHE A 122 -5.54 -3.10 -5.08
C PHE A 122 -5.49 -2.21 -6.35
N ALA A 123 -6.66 -1.83 -6.91
CA ALA A 123 -6.74 -0.85 -7.99
C ALA A 123 -6.04 0.47 -7.62
N THR A 124 -6.38 1.03 -6.44
CA THR A 124 -5.79 2.27 -5.95
C THR A 124 -4.29 2.12 -5.72
N HIS A 125 -3.84 0.99 -5.16
CA HIS A 125 -2.41 0.73 -5.00
C HIS A 125 -1.66 0.71 -6.32
N LEU A 126 -2.21 0.06 -7.34
CA LEU A 126 -1.58 -0.04 -8.66
C LEU A 126 -1.42 1.34 -9.29
N VAL A 127 -2.49 2.13 -9.33
CA VAL A 127 -2.46 3.51 -9.84
C VAL A 127 -1.50 4.38 -9.03
N ALA A 128 -1.51 4.25 -7.69
CA ALA A 128 -0.59 4.94 -6.81
C ALA A 128 0.87 4.60 -7.12
N HIS A 129 1.19 3.31 -7.31
CA HIS A 129 2.53 2.88 -7.70
C HIS A 129 2.93 3.40 -9.07
N ALA A 130 2.05 3.39 -10.07
CA ALA A 130 2.34 3.91 -11.40
C ALA A 130 2.68 5.40 -11.36
N VAL A 131 1.82 6.20 -10.71
CA VAL A 131 2.01 7.65 -10.53
C VAL A 131 3.29 7.93 -9.75
N ARG A 132 3.45 7.34 -8.56
CA ARG A 132 4.61 7.63 -7.70
C ARG A 132 5.91 7.09 -8.27
N LYS A 133 5.90 5.96 -8.99
CA LYS A 133 7.07 5.49 -9.76
C LYS A 133 7.50 6.54 -10.77
N ARG A 134 6.58 7.10 -11.56
CA ARG A 134 6.90 8.13 -12.55
C ARG A 134 7.38 9.43 -11.89
N VAL A 135 6.62 9.96 -10.93
CA VAL A 135 6.93 11.25 -10.26
C VAL A 135 8.25 11.20 -9.49
N SER A 136 8.53 10.08 -8.81
CA SER A 136 9.72 9.96 -7.97
C SER A 136 10.96 9.41 -8.69
N ASN A 137 10.86 9.12 -10.00
CA ASN A 137 11.86 8.35 -10.75
C ASN A 137 12.17 7.00 -10.10
N GLY A 138 11.13 6.30 -9.66
CA GLY A 138 11.18 4.96 -9.11
C GLY A 138 11.69 4.85 -7.67
N ARG A 139 11.97 5.97 -6.99
CA ARG A 139 12.44 5.99 -5.60
C ARG A 139 11.36 5.59 -4.60
N GLU A 140 10.13 6.03 -4.81
CA GLU A 140 9.01 5.71 -3.95
C GLU A 140 8.39 4.38 -4.37
N ARG A 141 8.27 3.48 -3.40
CA ARG A 141 7.98 2.04 -3.62
C ARG A 141 7.00 1.46 -2.63
N MET A 142 6.57 2.22 -1.63
CA MET A 142 5.65 1.76 -0.59
C MET A 142 4.41 2.62 -0.64
N ILE A 143 3.25 1.98 -0.55
CA ILE A 143 1.95 2.62 -0.36
C ILE A 143 1.34 2.01 0.90
N LEU A 144 0.96 2.88 1.83
CA LEU A 144 0.26 2.56 3.06
C LEU A 144 -1.05 3.34 3.08
N HIS A 145 -2.16 2.63 3.21
CA HIS A 145 -3.44 3.18 3.64
C HIS A 145 -3.65 2.85 5.11
N ALA A 146 -4.09 3.84 5.89
CA ALA A 146 -4.29 3.72 7.31
C ALA A 146 -5.44 4.63 7.76
N HIS A 147 -5.95 4.40 8.96
CA HIS A 147 -7.05 5.14 9.57
C HIS A 147 -6.59 5.87 10.86
N PRO A 148 -5.64 6.83 10.82
CA PRO A 148 -5.26 7.56 12.03
C PRO A 148 -6.44 8.39 12.54
N LEU A 149 -6.90 8.10 13.76
CA LEU A 149 -8.12 8.65 14.36
C LEU A 149 -8.14 10.19 14.36
N GLU A 150 -7.03 10.81 14.74
CA GLU A 150 -6.90 12.28 14.79
C GLU A 150 -6.92 12.91 13.40
N PHE A 151 -6.37 12.22 12.40
CA PHE A 151 -6.36 12.67 11.01
C PHE A 151 -7.76 12.59 10.39
N ILE A 152 -8.47 11.49 10.66
CA ILE A 152 -9.88 11.34 10.27
C ILE A 152 -10.72 12.41 10.95
N ALA A 153 -10.57 12.61 12.26
CA ALA A 153 -11.30 13.64 13.00
C ALA A 153 -11.05 15.04 12.43
N LEU A 154 -9.81 15.36 12.05
CA LEU A 154 -9.48 16.64 11.42
C LEU A 154 -10.26 16.87 10.13
N SER A 155 -10.53 15.82 9.34
CA SER A 155 -11.35 15.92 8.12
C SER A 155 -12.82 16.31 8.38
N PHE A 156 -13.33 16.12 9.61
CA PHE A 156 -14.67 16.58 10.00
C PHE A 156 -14.68 17.99 10.60
N LEU A 157 -13.53 18.48 11.06
CA LEU A 157 -13.40 19.77 11.75
C LEU A 157 -12.96 20.88 10.79
N GLU A 158 -12.14 20.55 9.81
CA GLU A 158 -11.63 21.49 8.81
C GLU A 158 -12.44 21.41 7.51
N ALA A 159 -12.33 22.46 6.69
CA ALA A 159 -12.84 22.38 5.32
C ALA A 159 -12.08 21.28 4.56
N LEU A 160 -12.81 20.52 3.73
CA LEU A 160 -12.25 19.52 2.80
C LEU A 160 -11.51 20.20 1.64
N ASP A 161 -10.43 20.91 1.97
CA ASP A 161 -9.58 21.67 1.07
C ASP A 161 -8.11 21.35 1.36
N SER A 162 -7.36 21.03 0.29
CA SER A 162 -5.96 20.59 0.40
C SER A 162 -5.06 21.65 1.02
N ARG A 163 -5.30 22.95 0.74
CA ARG A 163 -4.50 24.03 1.29
C ARG A 163 -4.78 24.23 2.76
N VAL A 164 -6.06 24.17 3.16
CA VAL A 164 -6.48 24.26 4.58
C VAL A 164 -5.86 23.13 5.39
N LEU A 165 -6.04 21.88 4.96
CA LEU A 165 -5.52 20.71 5.68
C LEU A 165 -3.98 20.71 5.76
N SER A 166 -3.30 20.98 4.65
CA SER A 166 -1.82 21.05 4.62
C SER A 166 -1.30 22.11 5.59
N ARG A 167 -1.91 23.31 5.55
CA ARG A 167 -1.50 24.42 6.40
C ARG A 167 -1.76 24.12 7.87
N ALA A 168 -2.90 23.52 8.20
CA ALA A 168 -3.23 23.13 9.57
C ALA A 168 -2.13 22.21 10.15
N LEU A 169 -1.70 21.18 9.41
CA LEU A 169 -0.64 20.27 9.85
C LEU A 169 0.73 20.95 9.94
N TRP A 170 1.09 21.77 8.95
CA TRP A 170 2.35 22.52 8.94
C TRP A 170 2.48 23.50 10.11
N GLU A 171 1.39 24.15 10.51
CA GLU A 171 1.40 25.12 11.61
C GLU A 171 1.48 24.46 13.00
N LYS A 172 1.08 23.19 13.14
CA LYS A 172 1.15 22.48 14.44
C LYS A 172 2.51 21.85 14.72
N MET A 173 3.21 21.39 13.70
CA MET A 173 4.53 20.77 13.85
C MET A 173 5.46 21.21 12.72
N PRO A 174 6.49 22.02 12.99
CA PRO A 174 7.36 22.58 11.94
C PRO A 174 8.02 21.52 11.04
N GLU A 175 8.31 20.34 11.59
CA GLU A 175 8.90 19.22 10.85
C GLU A 175 8.01 18.73 9.70
N CYS A 176 6.69 18.94 9.77
CA CYS A 176 5.76 18.57 8.71
C CYS A 176 6.10 19.24 7.36
N ILE A 177 6.58 20.48 7.37
CA ILE A 177 7.01 21.18 6.14
C ILE A 177 8.22 20.47 5.51
N VAL A 178 9.09 19.89 6.32
CA VAL A 178 10.29 19.18 5.82
C VAL A 178 9.93 17.76 5.38
N ILE A 179 9.04 17.08 6.11
CA ILE A 179 8.64 15.68 5.85
C ILE A 179 7.74 15.58 4.61
N PHE A 180 6.78 16.50 4.45
CA PHE A 180 5.86 16.57 3.31
C PHE A 180 5.70 18.02 2.81
N PRO A 181 6.73 18.59 2.17
CA PRO A 181 6.69 19.97 1.62
C PRO A 181 5.66 20.15 0.50
N ASP A 182 5.25 19.04 -0.12
CA ASP A 182 4.21 18.93 -1.14
C ASP A 182 2.77 18.93 -0.55
N GLY A 183 2.65 18.98 0.78
CA GLY A 183 1.38 19.08 1.49
C GLY A 183 0.58 17.78 1.47
N VAL A 184 -0.71 17.87 1.74
CA VAL A 184 -1.68 16.77 1.67
C VAL A 184 -2.74 17.12 0.64
N GLN A 185 -3.05 16.20 -0.27
CA GLN A 185 -4.16 16.37 -1.20
C GLN A 185 -5.42 15.72 -0.68
N VAL A 186 -6.48 16.51 -0.50
CA VAL A 186 -7.80 16.00 -0.14
C VAL A 186 -8.44 15.36 -1.37
N VAL A 187 -8.79 14.08 -1.25
CA VAL A 187 -9.60 13.34 -2.21
C VAL A 187 -11.06 13.43 -1.73
N PRO A 188 -11.99 13.87 -2.59
CA PRO A 188 -13.41 13.91 -2.27
C PRO A 188 -13.98 12.55 -1.86
N LEU A 189 -15.19 12.54 -1.33
CA LEU A 189 -15.85 11.31 -0.92
C LEU A 189 -16.20 10.44 -2.15
N TYR A 190 -15.55 9.29 -2.24
CA TYR A 190 -15.84 8.22 -3.19
C TYR A 190 -16.04 6.91 -2.41
N LEU A 191 -16.70 5.93 -3.02
CA LEU A 191 -16.82 4.60 -2.43
C LEU A 191 -15.43 3.92 -2.42
N PRO A 192 -14.95 3.40 -1.28
CA PRO A 192 -13.68 2.69 -1.23
C PRO A 192 -13.67 1.44 -2.10
N GLY A 193 -12.52 1.10 -2.68
CA GLY A 193 -12.34 -0.08 -3.52
C GLY A 193 -12.90 0.03 -4.94
N THR A 194 -13.35 1.21 -5.37
CA THR A 194 -13.80 1.45 -6.75
C THR A 194 -12.71 2.06 -7.63
N VAL A 195 -12.95 2.10 -8.95
CA VAL A 195 -12.02 2.74 -9.90
C VAL A 195 -12.03 4.25 -9.75
N GLU A 196 -13.17 4.85 -9.42
CA GLU A 196 -13.31 6.30 -9.28
C GLU A 196 -12.44 6.85 -8.15
N ILE A 197 -12.38 6.16 -7.00
CA ILE A 197 -11.47 6.58 -5.91
C ILE A 197 -10.00 6.34 -6.29
N ALA A 198 -9.70 5.31 -7.08
CA ALA A 198 -8.34 5.06 -7.55
C ALA A 198 -7.85 6.18 -8.48
N GLU A 199 -8.68 6.60 -9.45
CA GLU A 199 -8.37 7.72 -10.36
C GLU A 199 -8.27 9.06 -9.61
N ALA A 200 -9.19 9.34 -8.67
CA ALA A 200 -9.13 10.54 -7.86
C ALA A 200 -7.89 10.58 -6.95
N SER A 201 -7.51 9.42 -6.40
CA SER A 201 -6.27 9.26 -5.64
C SER A 201 -5.05 9.48 -6.51
N ALA A 202 -5.05 9.00 -7.76
CA ALA A 202 -4.01 9.25 -8.75
C ALA A 202 -3.75 10.74 -8.90
N ALA A 203 -4.81 11.52 -9.13
CA ALA A 203 -4.72 12.96 -9.36
C ALA A 203 -4.17 13.72 -8.13
N GLY A 204 -4.45 13.25 -6.92
CA GLY A 204 -3.83 13.75 -5.70
C GLY A 204 -2.35 13.35 -5.62
N LEU A 205 -2.05 12.08 -5.91
CA LEU A 205 -0.70 11.51 -5.87
C LEU A 205 0.25 12.09 -6.92
N GLU A 206 -0.26 12.71 -7.99
CA GLU A 206 0.53 13.52 -8.91
C GLU A 206 1.18 14.72 -8.22
N LYS A 207 0.48 15.30 -7.25
CA LYS A 207 0.83 16.59 -6.62
C LYS A 207 1.50 16.41 -5.27
N SER A 208 1.15 15.37 -4.52
CA SER A 208 1.74 15.07 -3.21
C SER A 208 1.94 13.58 -2.99
N ARG A 209 2.92 13.20 -2.16
CA ARG A 209 3.07 11.83 -1.63
C ARG A 209 2.01 11.44 -0.60
N VAL A 210 1.26 12.40 -0.06
CA VAL A 210 0.21 12.17 0.95
C VAL A 210 -1.13 12.64 0.41
N ILE A 211 -2.13 11.77 0.49
CA ILE A 211 -3.52 12.08 0.19
C ILE A 211 -4.38 11.82 1.43
N SER A 212 -5.52 12.49 1.52
CA SER A 212 -6.54 12.26 2.55
C SER A 212 -7.84 11.90 1.87
N TRP A 213 -8.32 10.68 2.09
CA TRP A 213 -9.67 10.29 1.72
C TRP A 213 -10.63 10.88 2.73
N SER A 214 -11.47 11.80 2.25
CA SER A 214 -12.40 12.54 3.11
C SER A 214 -13.19 11.60 4.01
N HIS A 215 -13.06 11.78 5.33
CA HIS A 215 -13.75 11.01 6.37
C HIS A 215 -13.39 9.52 6.48
N HIS A 216 -12.29 9.08 5.87
CA HIS A 216 -11.88 7.68 5.85
C HIS A 216 -10.45 7.47 6.39
N GLY A 217 -9.45 8.12 5.81
CA GLY A 217 -8.05 7.90 6.17
C GLY A 217 -7.08 8.73 5.34
#